data_AF-A0A8E2DLJ4-F1
#
_entry.id   AF-A0A8E2DLJ4-F1
#
_cell.length_a   1.000
_cell.length_b   1.000
_cell.length_c   1.000
_cell.angle_alpha   90.00
_cell.angle_beta   90.00
_cell.angle_gamma   90.00
#
_symmetry.space_group_name_H-M   'P 1'
#
loop_
_entity.id
_entity.type
_entity.pdbx_description
1 polymer ?
#
loop_
_entity_poly.entity_id
_entity_poly.type
_entity_poly.pdbx_seq_one_letter_code
_entity_poly.pdbx_strand_id
1 'polypeptide(L)'
;MSTSAPLPNALLLLIHLHLLYYPLNDASGYDEHLFDLARASVRERTKIMENICYFLVGKLEGARERMKSVFPVYPCLRSSNTVAFRVSLAKYLEATRNDEQRIEATAETAWWWKDVIVRKFLLEECYGERFEKLMLALSTHVLLSEVLKSPLSDRLPSFNRPEALNTIPSEYAALLARALAARATWQRSAARLDHHKSDLALLRARLSDPNFPASKYGALATDRLIALQRARLDDVVSQHWRSERGDNALQFITTLAGLQTAAVRKSLLTSSVLSMSRVVHKVSDSKVSPPPPLLIAAARHPVYVQSLVPPLFATSHQLASGASTDDARSPEGMTALHAVSERIYAAERTRQVLQEALAHSMAV
;
A
#
# COMPACT_ATOMS: atom_id res chain seq x y z
N MET A 1 24.07 8.41 -18.02
CA MET A 1 22.65 8.09 -18.30
C MET A 1 22.50 6.59 -18.29
N SER A 2 22.34 6.03 -17.10
CA SER A 2 22.07 4.61 -16.88
C SER A 2 20.69 4.30 -17.45
N THR A 3 20.64 3.74 -18.65
CA THR A 3 19.41 3.20 -19.24
C THR A 3 19.01 2.00 -18.38
N SER A 4 18.09 2.22 -17.44
CA SER A 4 17.42 1.12 -16.72
C SER A 4 16.92 0.12 -17.76
N ALA A 5 17.29 -1.15 -17.64
CA ALA A 5 16.84 -2.18 -18.56
C ALA A 5 15.31 -2.11 -18.70
N PRO A 6 14.76 -2.02 -19.92
CA PRO A 6 13.32 -1.93 -20.12
C PRO A 6 12.66 -3.18 -19.55
N LEU A 7 11.56 -3.00 -18.83
CA LEU A 7 10.81 -4.11 -18.25
C LEU A 7 10.30 -5.02 -19.39
N PRO A 8 10.42 -6.36 -19.28
CA PRO A 8 9.84 -7.30 -20.23
C PRO A 8 8.36 -7.03 -20.52
N ASN A 9 7.96 -7.11 -21.78
CA ASN A 9 6.59 -6.79 -22.20
C ASN A 9 5.56 -7.71 -21.54
N ALA A 10 5.89 -8.99 -21.35
CA ALA A 10 5.05 -9.94 -20.63
C ALA A 10 4.76 -9.49 -19.18
N LEU A 11 5.75 -8.95 -18.46
CA LEU A 11 5.55 -8.41 -17.11
C LEU A 11 4.66 -7.17 -17.12
N LEU A 12 4.85 -6.26 -18.08
CA LEU A 12 3.98 -5.09 -18.22
C LEU A 12 2.54 -5.50 -18.53
N LEU A 13 2.34 -6.50 -19.38
CA LEU A 13 1.02 -7.06 -19.65
C LEU A 13 0.38 -7.64 -18.39
N LEU A 14 1.13 -8.40 -17.59
CA LEU A 14 0.64 -8.93 -16.31
C LEU A 14 0.23 -7.83 -15.33
N ILE A 15 0.99 -6.73 -15.26
CA ILE A 15 0.63 -5.56 -14.47
C ILE A 15 -0.68 -4.97 -14.98
N HIS A 16 -0.87 -4.80 -16.30
CA HIS A 16 -2.13 -4.30 -16.85
C HIS A 16 -3.31 -5.22 -16.54
N LEU A 17 -3.14 -6.54 -16.69
CA LEU A 17 -4.18 -7.51 -16.36
C LEU A 17 -4.56 -7.46 -14.89
N HIS A 18 -3.57 -7.29 -14.01
CA HIS A 18 -3.82 -7.10 -12.58
C HIS A 18 -4.62 -5.82 -12.30
N LEU A 19 -4.22 -4.69 -12.90
CA LEU A 19 -4.92 -3.41 -12.76
C LEU A 19 -6.35 -3.46 -13.30
N LEU A 20 -6.61 -4.29 -14.31
CA LEU A 20 -7.94 -4.50 -14.88
C LEU A 20 -8.80 -5.51 -14.10
N TYR A 21 -8.28 -6.07 -13.00
CA TYR A 21 -8.91 -7.12 -12.21
C TYR A 21 -9.19 -8.40 -13.01
N TYR A 22 -8.23 -8.84 -13.82
CA TYR A 22 -8.33 -10.10 -14.53
C TYR A 22 -8.44 -11.28 -13.54
N PRO A 23 -9.44 -12.16 -13.67
CA PRO A 23 -9.61 -13.31 -12.78
C PRO A 23 -8.54 -14.37 -13.08
N LEU A 24 -7.44 -14.31 -12.32
CA LEU A 24 -6.37 -15.31 -12.30
C LEU A 24 -6.85 -16.54 -11.52
N ASN A 25 -7.78 -17.30 -12.09
CA ASN A 25 -8.34 -18.48 -11.41
C ASN A 25 -7.27 -19.56 -11.16
N ASP A 26 -6.22 -19.59 -11.99
CA ASP A 26 -5.06 -20.47 -11.86
C ASP A 26 -3.76 -19.63 -11.94
N ALA A 27 -3.35 -19.01 -10.83
CA ALA A 27 -2.19 -18.12 -10.79
C ALA A 27 -0.85 -18.80 -11.18
N SER A 28 -0.79 -20.14 -11.20
CA SER A 28 0.42 -20.89 -11.54
C SER A 28 0.85 -20.79 -13.01
N GLY A 29 -0.03 -20.33 -13.90
CA GLY A 29 0.25 -20.21 -15.34
C GLY A 29 0.61 -18.80 -15.82
N TYR A 30 0.61 -17.79 -14.94
CA TYR A 30 0.79 -16.39 -15.30
C TYR A 30 2.09 -15.83 -14.73
N ASP A 31 3.21 -16.12 -15.40
CA ASP A 31 4.55 -15.65 -15.05
C ASP A 31 5.19 -14.82 -16.18
N GLU A 32 6.43 -14.39 -15.98
CA GLU A 32 7.23 -13.66 -16.98
C GLU A 32 7.37 -14.43 -18.31
N HIS A 33 7.21 -15.75 -18.26
CA HIS A 33 7.39 -16.67 -19.37
C HIS A 33 6.06 -17.08 -20.02
N LEU A 34 5.01 -16.26 -19.87
CA LEU A 34 3.64 -16.52 -20.33
C LEU A 34 3.56 -16.98 -21.80
N PHE A 35 4.43 -16.44 -22.66
CA PHE A 35 4.45 -16.73 -24.09
C PHE A 35 5.73 -17.43 -24.56
N ASP A 36 6.56 -17.93 -23.63
CA ASP A 36 7.82 -18.58 -23.98
C ASP A 36 7.62 -19.92 -24.68
N LEU A 37 8.37 -20.11 -25.75
CA LEU A 37 8.41 -21.37 -26.52
C LEU A 37 8.92 -22.56 -25.71
N ALA A 38 9.81 -22.29 -24.74
CA ALA A 38 10.48 -23.36 -23.98
C ALA A 38 9.60 -23.96 -22.88
N ARG A 39 8.59 -23.22 -22.40
CA ARG A 39 7.80 -23.59 -21.22
C ARG A 39 6.38 -24.01 -21.53
N ALA A 40 5.72 -23.32 -22.46
CA ALA A 40 4.30 -23.52 -22.74
C ALA A 40 4.09 -24.11 -24.13
N SER A 41 3.21 -25.11 -24.23
CA SER A 41 2.80 -25.66 -25.52
C SER A 41 2.04 -24.60 -26.34
N VAL A 42 2.07 -24.73 -27.67
CA VAL A 42 1.31 -23.82 -28.57
C VAL A 42 -0.16 -23.76 -28.19
N ARG A 43 -0.73 -24.89 -27.75
CA ARG A 43 -2.12 -24.99 -27.31
C ARG A 43 -2.39 -24.19 -26.04
N GLU A 44 -1.52 -24.26 -25.05
CA GLU A 44 -1.64 -23.49 -23.80
C GLU A 44 -1.51 -22.00 -24.05
N ARG A 45 -0.49 -21.57 -24.80
CA ARG A 45 -0.30 -20.15 -25.15
C ARG A 45 -1.49 -19.59 -25.93
N THR A 46 -2.04 -20.38 -26.84
CA THR A 46 -3.25 -20.01 -27.59
C THR A 46 -4.43 -19.83 -26.66
N LYS A 47 -4.66 -20.76 -25.73
CA LYS A 47 -5.75 -20.66 -24.76
C LYS A 47 -5.59 -19.44 -23.84
N ILE A 48 -4.36 -19.17 -23.40
CA ILE A 48 -4.01 -17.98 -22.61
C ILE A 48 -4.33 -16.70 -23.40
N MET A 49 -3.85 -16.62 -24.64
CA MET A 49 -4.13 -15.49 -25.54
C MET A 49 -5.63 -15.31 -25.75
N GLU A 50 -6.38 -16.38 -26.05
CA GLU A 50 -7.83 -16.34 -26.23
C GLU A 50 -8.54 -15.79 -24.99
N ASN A 51 -8.18 -16.26 -23.79
CA ASN A 51 -8.78 -15.82 -22.53
C ASN A 51 -8.46 -14.34 -22.24
N ILE A 52 -7.20 -13.93 -22.42
CA ILE A 52 -6.76 -12.55 -22.21
C ILE A 52 -7.47 -11.62 -23.20
N CYS A 53 -7.44 -11.93 -24.49
CA CYS A 53 -8.07 -11.11 -25.53
C CYS A 53 -9.58 -11.02 -25.35
N TYR A 54 -10.24 -12.14 -25.03
CA TYR A 54 -11.66 -12.15 -24.73
C TYR A 54 -11.94 -11.18 -23.58
N PHE A 55 -11.26 -11.32 -22.45
CA PHE A 55 -11.41 -10.41 -21.32
C PHE A 55 -11.17 -8.93 -21.65
N LEU A 56 -10.07 -8.61 -22.33
CA LEU A 56 -9.70 -7.23 -22.68
C LEU A 56 -10.75 -6.58 -23.57
N VAL A 57 -11.21 -7.28 -24.62
CA VAL A 57 -12.28 -6.78 -25.49
C VAL A 57 -13.60 -6.65 -24.73
N GLY A 58 -13.87 -7.54 -23.77
CA GLY A 58 -15.05 -7.43 -22.89
C GLY A 58 -15.06 -6.15 -22.06
N LYS A 59 -13.89 -5.73 -21.56
CA LYS A 59 -13.71 -4.46 -20.85
C LYS A 59 -13.89 -3.25 -21.77
N LEU A 60 -13.34 -3.32 -22.99
CA LEU A 60 -13.52 -2.26 -23.98
C LEU A 60 -14.99 -2.04 -24.35
N GLU A 61 -15.71 -3.10 -24.70
CA GLU A 61 -17.09 -3.02 -25.15
C GLU A 61 -18.08 -2.75 -24.01
N GLY A 62 -17.76 -3.14 -22.77
CA GLY A 62 -18.61 -2.97 -21.57
C GLY A 62 -19.90 -3.81 -21.55
N ALA A 63 -20.38 -4.26 -22.71
CA ALA A 63 -21.60 -5.06 -22.87
C ALA A 63 -21.29 -6.49 -23.32
N ARG A 64 -21.80 -7.48 -22.57
CA ARG A 64 -21.65 -8.91 -22.89
C ARG A 64 -22.24 -9.28 -24.25
N GLU A 65 -23.26 -8.56 -24.71
CA GLU A 65 -23.90 -8.79 -26.01
C GLU A 65 -23.00 -8.41 -27.18
N ARG A 66 -22.33 -7.25 -27.10
CA ARG A 66 -21.36 -6.81 -28.12
C ARG A 66 -20.16 -7.75 -28.19
N MET A 67 -19.70 -8.22 -27.04
CA MET A 67 -18.66 -9.23 -26.97
C MET A 67 -19.05 -10.54 -27.67
N LYS A 68 -20.30 -11.00 -27.52
CA LYS A 68 -20.81 -12.17 -28.24
C LYS A 68 -20.92 -11.95 -29.74
N SER A 69 -21.19 -10.72 -30.19
CA SER A 69 -21.16 -10.41 -31.63
C SER A 69 -19.74 -10.41 -32.20
N VAL A 70 -18.73 -9.97 -31.44
CA VAL A 70 -17.33 -9.98 -31.87
C VAL A 70 -16.75 -11.40 -31.82
N PHE A 71 -17.07 -12.16 -30.78
CA PHE A 71 -16.58 -13.53 -30.56
C PHE A 71 -17.72 -14.52 -30.35
N PRO A 72 -18.50 -14.86 -31.40
CA PRO A 72 -19.64 -15.76 -31.28
C PRO A 72 -19.25 -17.20 -30.92
N VAL A 73 -17.98 -17.57 -31.13
CA VAL A 73 -17.48 -18.94 -31.01
C VAL A 73 -16.70 -19.20 -29.71
N TYR A 74 -16.63 -18.22 -28.80
CA TYR A 74 -15.94 -18.36 -27.52
C TYR A 74 -16.88 -18.97 -26.45
N PRO A 75 -16.43 -19.96 -25.64
CA PRO A 75 -15.07 -20.51 -25.57
C PRO A 75 -14.72 -21.45 -26.72
N CYS A 76 -13.47 -21.39 -27.19
CA CYS A 76 -12.96 -22.18 -28.32
C CYS A 76 -12.73 -23.65 -27.93
N LEU A 77 -13.76 -24.49 -28.05
CA LEU A 77 -13.65 -25.93 -27.74
C LEU A 77 -12.98 -26.76 -28.85
N ARG A 78 -13.05 -26.29 -30.11
CA ARG A 78 -12.52 -26.97 -31.30
C ARG A 78 -11.42 -26.12 -31.96
N SER A 79 -10.47 -26.75 -32.63
CA SER A 79 -9.41 -26.04 -33.38
C SER A 79 -9.97 -25.12 -34.47
N SER A 80 -11.07 -25.50 -35.12
CA SER A 80 -11.79 -24.63 -36.07
C SER A 80 -12.28 -23.33 -35.43
N ASN A 81 -12.70 -23.40 -34.16
CA ASN A 81 -13.22 -22.26 -33.41
C ASN A 81 -12.08 -21.29 -33.06
N THR A 82 -10.91 -21.82 -32.70
CA THR A 82 -9.69 -21.03 -32.49
C THR A 82 -9.29 -20.23 -33.74
N VAL A 83 -9.38 -20.83 -34.93
CA VAL A 83 -9.10 -20.10 -36.18
C VAL A 83 -10.11 -18.98 -36.41
N ALA A 84 -11.40 -19.24 -36.21
CA ALA A 84 -12.45 -18.23 -36.34
C ALA A 84 -12.28 -17.08 -35.32
N PHE A 85 -11.91 -17.41 -34.08
CA PHE A 85 -11.60 -16.44 -33.03
C PHE A 85 -10.44 -15.55 -33.43
N ARG A 86 -9.30 -16.12 -33.87
CA ARG A 86 -8.12 -15.36 -34.30
C ARG A 86 -8.41 -14.42 -35.48
N VAL A 87 -9.21 -14.86 -36.45
CA VAL A 87 -9.61 -14.00 -37.59
C VAL A 87 -10.48 -12.84 -37.12
N SER A 88 -11.43 -13.10 -36.22
CA SER A 88 -12.31 -12.06 -35.67
C SER A 88 -11.51 -11.07 -34.81
N LEU A 89 -10.57 -11.57 -34.01
CA LEU A 89 -9.66 -10.77 -33.20
C LEU A 89 -8.76 -9.89 -34.08
N ALA A 90 -8.15 -10.44 -35.14
CA ALA A 90 -7.32 -9.66 -36.06
C ALA A 90 -8.10 -8.48 -36.67
N LYS A 91 -9.33 -8.74 -37.16
CA LYS A 91 -10.20 -7.70 -37.71
C LYS A 91 -10.57 -6.65 -36.66
N TYR A 92 -10.88 -7.07 -35.44
CA TYR A 92 -11.21 -6.16 -34.34
C TYR A 92 -10.03 -5.26 -33.99
N LEU A 93 -8.82 -5.81 -33.89
CA LEU A 93 -7.61 -5.06 -33.58
C LEU A 93 -7.23 -4.08 -34.71
N GLU A 94 -7.38 -4.49 -35.96
CA GLU A 94 -7.19 -3.60 -37.12
C GLU A 94 -8.21 -2.45 -37.11
N ALA A 95 -9.49 -2.73 -36.84
CA ALA A 95 -10.52 -1.69 -36.74
C ALA A 95 -10.23 -0.71 -35.59
N THR A 96 -9.93 -1.22 -34.40
CA THR A 96 -9.61 -0.41 -33.21
C THR A 96 -8.40 0.49 -33.47
N ARG A 97 -7.35 -0.05 -34.08
CA ARG A 97 -6.16 0.72 -34.46
C ARG A 97 -6.50 1.83 -35.46
N ASN A 98 -7.32 1.52 -36.47
CA ASN A 98 -7.70 2.50 -37.50
C ASN A 98 -8.63 3.59 -36.96
N ASP A 99 -9.52 3.25 -36.03
CA ASP A 99 -10.44 4.21 -35.41
C ASP A 99 -9.66 5.22 -34.55
N GLU A 100 -8.72 4.73 -33.73
CA GLU A 100 -7.82 5.60 -32.96
C GLU A 100 -6.98 6.49 -33.89
N GLN A 101 -6.41 5.95 -34.98
CA GLN A 101 -5.66 6.74 -35.95
C GLN A 101 -6.51 7.80 -36.67
N ARG A 102 -7.81 7.56 -36.88
CA ARG A 102 -8.72 8.52 -37.50
C ARG A 102 -9.10 9.65 -36.56
N ILE A 103 -9.34 9.33 -35.29
CA ILE A 103 -9.63 10.33 -34.25
C ILE A 103 -8.41 11.26 -34.05
N GLU A 104 -7.20 10.74 -34.30
CA GLU A 104 -5.93 11.37 -33.96
C GLU A 104 -5.18 12.10 -35.08
N ALA A 105 -5.82 12.38 -36.23
CA ALA A 105 -5.23 13.28 -37.23
C ALA A 105 -4.87 14.68 -36.64
N THR A 106 -5.25 14.97 -35.39
CA THR A 106 -4.99 16.22 -34.67
C THR A 106 -4.22 16.07 -33.34
N ALA A 107 -3.88 14.89 -32.80
CA ALA A 107 -3.20 14.76 -31.49
C ALA A 107 -2.35 13.48 -31.33
N GLU A 108 -1.22 13.57 -30.61
CA GLU A 108 -0.21 12.53 -30.34
C GLU A 108 -0.68 11.38 -29.40
N THR A 109 -1.97 11.09 -29.32
CA THR A 109 -2.55 10.47 -28.13
C THR A 109 -2.53 8.94 -28.06
N ALA A 110 -2.30 8.19 -29.16
CA ALA A 110 -2.26 6.72 -29.20
C ALA A 110 -0.91 6.17 -29.64
N TRP A 111 0.16 6.72 -29.06
CA TRP A 111 1.54 6.29 -29.27
C TRP A 111 1.75 4.78 -29.06
N TRP A 112 0.91 4.10 -28.27
CA TRP A 112 0.98 2.65 -28.07
C TRP A 112 0.64 1.82 -29.33
N TRP A 113 -0.03 2.39 -30.34
CA TRP A 113 -0.29 1.73 -31.63
C TRP A 113 0.74 2.03 -32.73
N LYS A 114 1.69 2.95 -32.48
CA LYS A 114 2.58 3.51 -33.52
C LYS A 114 3.43 2.43 -34.23
N ASP A 115 3.98 1.49 -33.47
CA ASP A 115 4.88 0.45 -33.98
C ASP A 115 4.27 -0.96 -33.95
N VAL A 116 2.95 -1.04 -33.77
CA VAL A 116 2.25 -2.31 -33.61
C VAL A 116 1.68 -2.74 -34.95
N ILE A 117 2.20 -3.86 -35.45
CA ILE A 117 1.73 -4.46 -36.69
C ILE A 117 0.73 -5.56 -36.31
N VAL A 118 -0.53 -5.39 -36.71
CA VAL A 118 -1.54 -6.44 -36.60
C VAL A 118 -1.43 -7.35 -37.83
N ARG A 119 -1.07 -8.61 -37.63
CA ARG A 119 -1.05 -9.63 -38.69
C ARG A 119 -1.57 -10.95 -38.15
N LYS A 120 -2.31 -11.68 -38.99
CA LYS A 120 -2.92 -12.97 -38.63
C LYS A 120 -1.90 -13.97 -38.08
N PHE A 121 -0.71 -14.07 -38.69
CA PHE A 121 0.32 -15.03 -38.27
C PHE A 121 0.81 -14.81 -36.82
N LEU A 122 0.84 -13.56 -36.35
CA LEU A 122 1.28 -13.25 -34.97
C LEU A 122 0.33 -13.87 -33.94
N LEU A 123 -0.97 -13.83 -34.22
CA LEU A 123 -2.00 -14.47 -33.41
C LEU A 123 -1.99 -16.00 -33.57
N GLU A 124 -1.39 -16.53 -34.64
CA GLU A 124 -1.27 -17.98 -34.83
C GLU A 124 -0.14 -18.58 -34.01
N GLU A 125 0.99 -17.88 -33.97
CA GLU A 125 2.21 -18.26 -33.25
C GLU A 125 2.06 -18.05 -31.72
N CYS A 126 1.42 -16.96 -31.29
CA CYS A 126 1.26 -16.58 -29.87
C CYS A 126 2.60 -16.50 -29.11
N TYR A 127 3.68 -16.03 -29.76
CA TYR A 127 4.98 -15.83 -29.13
C TYR A 127 5.79 -14.70 -29.79
N GLY A 128 6.82 -14.25 -29.08
CA GLY A 128 7.81 -13.31 -29.57
C GLY A 128 7.44 -11.85 -29.34
N GLU A 129 8.45 -10.99 -29.44
CA GLU A 129 8.36 -9.57 -29.04
C GLU A 129 7.24 -8.81 -29.78
N ARG A 130 7.02 -9.11 -31.06
CA ARG A 130 5.96 -8.45 -31.86
C ARG A 130 4.56 -8.80 -31.37
N PHE A 131 4.34 -10.06 -31.00
CA PHE A 131 3.08 -10.51 -30.44
C PHE A 131 2.86 -9.94 -29.04
N GLU A 132 3.89 -9.93 -28.19
CA GLU A 132 3.80 -9.33 -26.86
C GLU A 132 3.54 -7.83 -26.91
N LYS A 133 4.19 -7.09 -27.83
CA LYS A 133 3.89 -5.67 -28.07
C LYS A 133 2.44 -5.45 -28.51
N LEU A 134 1.89 -6.33 -29.34
CA LEU A 134 0.48 -6.28 -29.75
C LEU A 134 -0.46 -6.46 -28.55
N MET A 135 -0.21 -7.47 -27.72
CA MET A 135 -0.97 -7.72 -26.49
C MET A 135 -0.85 -6.56 -25.51
N LEU A 136 0.37 -6.01 -25.36
CA LEU A 136 0.65 -4.87 -24.50
C LEU A 136 -0.13 -3.64 -24.98
N ALA A 137 -0.08 -3.32 -26.27
CA ALA A 137 -0.80 -2.18 -26.85
C ALA A 137 -2.33 -2.28 -26.70
N LEU A 138 -2.87 -3.49 -26.86
CA LEU A 138 -4.28 -3.74 -26.58
C LEU A 138 -4.60 -3.50 -25.10
N SER A 139 -3.79 -4.03 -24.19
CA SER A 139 -4.01 -3.88 -22.75
C SER A 139 -3.85 -2.42 -22.27
N THR A 140 -2.90 -1.66 -22.82
CA THR A 140 -2.77 -0.22 -22.56
C THR A 140 -3.98 0.54 -23.03
N HIS A 141 -4.48 0.23 -24.23
CA HIS A 141 -5.68 0.84 -24.77
C HIS A 141 -6.90 0.59 -23.87
N VAL A 142 -7.08 -0.65 -23.40
CA VAL A 142 -8.17 -1.01 -22.46
C VAL A 142 -8.05 -0.23 -21.16
N LEU A 143 -6.86 -0.23 -20.55
CA LEU A 143 -6.59 0.45 -19.29
C LEU A 143 -6.88 1.95 -19.39
N LEU A 144 -6.40 2.60 -20.45
CA LEU A 144 -6.68 4.01 -20.68
C LEU A 144 -8.16 4.27 -20.94
N SER A 145 -8.86 3.40 -21.69
CA SER A 145 -10.31 3.54 -21.88
C SER A 145 -11.06 3.46 -20.55
N GLU A 146 -10.66 2.56 -19.63
CA GLU A 146 -11.28 2.38 -18.32
C GLU A 146 -11.01 3.58 -17.41
N VAL A 147 -9.78 4.10 -17.42
CA VAL A 147 -9.43 5.34 -16.69
C VAL A 147 -10.26 6.52 -17.22
N LEU A 148 -10.47 6.62 -18.53
CA LEU A 148 -11.28 7.67 -19.14
C LEU A 148 -12.78 7.51 -18.85
N LYS A 149 -13.29 6.27 -18.78
CA LYS A 149 -14.69 5.98 -18.42
C LYS A 149 -15.00 6.22 -16.94
N SER A 150 -13.99 6.26 -16.08
CA SER A 150 -14.20 6.47 -14.64
C SER A 150 -14.79 7.86 -14.36
N PRO A 151 -15.85 7.98 -13.52
CA PRO A 151 -16.48 9.27 -13.20
C PRO A 151 -15.54 10.23 -12.44
N LEU A 152 -14.39 9.76 -11.98
CA LEU A 152 -13.32 10.60 -11.44
C LEU A 152 -12.61 11.43 -12.52
N SER A 153 -12.75 11.04 -13.80
CA SER A 153 -12.14 11.71 -14.94
C SER A 153 -12.77 13.07 -15.24
N ASP A 154 -14.04 13.30 -14.87
CA ASP A 154 -14.70 14.62 -14.98
C ASP A 154 -14.01 15.70 -14.12
N ARG A 155 -13.18 15.30 -13.15
CA ARG A 155 -12.39 16.23 -12.33
C ARG A 155 -10.96 16.44 -12.84
N LEU A 156 -10.51 15.67 -13.82
CA LEU A 156 -9.19 15.83 -14.39
C LEU A 156 -9.30 16.77 -15.60
N PRO A 157 -8.77 18.00 -15.52
CA PRO A 157 -8.78 18.92 -16.66
C PRO A 157 -8.13 18.24 -17.85
N SER A 158 -8.73 18.44 -19.03
CA SER A 158 -8.29 17.99 -20.35
C SER A 158 -6.81 17.58 -20.38
N PHE A 159 -6.60 16.27 -20.40
CA PHE A 159 -5.32 15.60 -20.28
C PHE A 159 -4.25 16.14 -21.25
N ASN A 160 -3.42 17.08 -20.79
CA ASN A 160 -2.04 17.20 -21.26
C ASN A 160 -1.27 16.00 -20.65
N ARG A 161 -1.45 14.84 -21.29
CA ARG A 161 -1.11 13.47 -20.83
C ARG A 161 0.31 13.24 -20.26
N PRO A 162 1.40 13.81 -20.78
CA PRO A 162 2.73 13.49 -20.26
C PRO A 162 3.00 14.14 -18.90
N GLU A 163 2.50 15.36 -18.66
CA GLU A 163 2.76 16.08 -17.40
C GLU A 163 2.01 15.44 -16.22
N ALA A 164 0.75 15.04 -16.44
CA ALA A 164 -0.04 14.34 -15.42
C ALA A 164 0.61 13.01 -15.02
N LEU A 165 1.09 12.21 -15.98
CA LEU A 165 1.79 10.96 -15.70
C LEU A 165 3.09 11.19 -14.91
N ASN A 166 3.78 12.30 -15.14
CA ASN A 166 4.97 12.68 -14.38
C ASN A 166 4.65 13.10 -12.93
N THR A 167 3.42 13.56 -12.66
CA THR A 167 2.97 13.91 -11.30
C THR A 167 2.46 12.74 -10.47
N ILE A 168 2.04 11.64 -11.10
CA ILE A 168 1.52 10.46 -10.37
C ILE A 168 2.54 9.88 -9.36
N PRO A 169 3.84 9.71 -9.68
CA PRO A 169 4.81 9.18 -8.73
C PRO A 169 4.95 10.05 -7.47
N SER A 170 4.90 11.38 -7.62
CA SER A 170 5.05 12.30 -6.48
C SER A 170 3.80 12.32 -5.62
N GLU A 171 2.61 12.31 -6.22
CA GLU A 171 1.34 12.20 -5.50
C GLU A 171 1.24 10.86 -4.75
N TYR A 172 1.59 9.76 -5.41
CA TYR A 172 1.63 8.45 -4.77
C TYR A 172 2.61 8.42 -3.59
N ALA A 173 3.81 8.97 -3.77
CA ALA A 173 4.80 9.03 -2.69
C ALA A 173 4.31 9.89 -1.51
N ALA A 174 3.63 11.00 -1.77
CA ALA A 174 3.02 11.83 -0.72
C ALA A 174 1.91 11.08 0.03
N LEU A 175 1.03 10.36 -0.68
CA LEU A 175 0.00 9.53 -0.09
C LEU A 175 0.58 8.38 0.73
N LEU A 176 1.61 7.71 0.21
CA LEU A 176 2.32 6.64 0.91
C LEU A 176 2.97 7.17 2.19
N ALA A 177 3.67 8.31 2.13
CA ALA A 177 4.26 8.93 3.31
C ALA A 177 3.21 9.27 4.37
N ARG A 178 2.05 9.78 3.96
CA ARG A 178 0.92 10.06 4.86
C ARG A 178 0.36 8.80 5.49
N ALA A 179 0.19 7.72 4.72
CA ALA A 179 -0.29 6.44 5.22
C ALA A 179 0.70 5.81 6.21
N LEU A 180 2.01 5.86 5.92
CA LEU A 180 3.06 5.38 6.82
C LEU A 180 3.13 6.20 8.11
N ALA A 181 3.02 7.52 8.03
CA ALA A 181 2.98 8.39 9.19
C ALA A 181 1.74 8.08 10.07
N ALA A 182 0.58 7.90 9.45
CA ALA A 182 -0.62 7.47 10.15
C ALA A 182 -0.38 6.12 10.84
N ARG A 183 0.13 5.11 10.14
CA ARG A 183 0.47 3.81 10.73
C ARG A 183 1.39 3.94 11.96
N ALA A 184 2.42 4.78 11.89
CA ALA A 184 3.32 5.02 13.02
C ALA A 184 2.61 5.69 14.22
N THR A 185 1.63 6.56 13.98
CA THR A 185 0.80 7.12 15.06
C THR A 185 -0.07 6.04 15.72
N TRP A 186 -0.70 5.18 14.93
CA TRP A 186 -1.48 4.05 15.43
C TRP A 186 -0.63 3.08 16.25
N GLN A 187 0.56 2.73 15.75
CA GLN A 187 1.50 1.86 16.47
C GLN A 187 1.91 2.44 17.83
N ARG A 188 2.20 3.75 17.90
CA ARG A 188 2.49 4.42 19.17
C ARG A 188 1.29 4.41 20.12
N SER A 189 0.08 4.61 19.60
CA SER A 189 -1.13 4.55 20.43
C SER A 189 -1.40 3.15 20.97
N ALA A 190 -1.19 2.11 20.16
CA ALA A 190 -1.31 0.71 20.56
C ALA A 190 -0.31 0.36 21.66
N ALA A 191 0.97 0.71 21.49
CA ALA A 191 2.00 0.47 22.50
C ALA A 191 1.69 1.15 23.84
N ARG A 192 1.10 2.35 23.84
CA ARG A 192 0.64 3.02 25.06
C ARG A 192 -0.49 2.27 25.75
N LEU A 193 -1.44 1.74 24.99
CA LEU A 193 -2.54 0.94 25.55
C LEU A 193 -2.03 -0.37 26.16
N ASP A 194 -1.06 -1.02 25.51
CA ASP A 194 -0.42 -2.22 26.05
C ASP A 194 0.30 -1.93 27.36
N HIS A 195 1.00 -0.80 27.45
CA HIS A 195 1.63 -0.35 28.69
C HIS A 195 0.60 -0.06 29.80
N HIS A 196 -0.50 0.63 29.47
CA HIS A 196 -1.57 0.85 30.44
C HIS A 196 -2.20 -0.46 30.90
N LYS A 197 -2.32 -1.45 30.02
CA LYS A 197 -2.82 -2.79 30.36
C LYS A 197 -1.88 -3.48 31.34
N SER A 198 -0.56 -3.43 31.13
CA SER A 198 0.41 -3.99 32.08
C SER A 198 0.38 -3.28 33.43
N ASP A 199 0.26 -1.95 33.44
CA ASP A 199 0.20 -1.18 34.68
C ASP A 199 -1.06 -1.50 35.48
N LEU A 200 -2.20 -1.63 34.81
CA LEU A 200 -3.45 -2.05 35.44
C LEU A 200 -3.37 -3.48 35.99
N ALA A 201 -2.71 -4.39 35.29
CA ALA A 201 -2.49 -5.75 35.79
C ALA A 201 -1.62 -5.74 37.06
N LEU A 202 -0.54 -4.96 37.07
CA LEU A 202 0.33 -4.77 38.23
C LEU A 202 -0.42 -4.12 39.40
N LEU A 203 -1.23 -3.09 39.16
CA LEU A 203 -2.04 -2.45 40.18
C LEU A 203 -3.06 -3.42 40.78
N ARG A 204 -3.73 -4.23 39.95
CA ARG A 204 -4.65 -5.27 40.43
C ARG A 204 -3.93 -6.32 41.27
N ALA A 205 -2.75 -6.78 40.84
CA ALA A 205 -1.95 -7.73 41.60
C ALA A 205 -1.58 -7.17 42.98
N ARG A 206 -1.13 -5.91 43.05
CA ARG A 206 -0.81 -5.23 44.32
C ARG A 206 -2.02 -5.01 45.22
N LEU A 207 -3.17 -4.69 44.65
CA LEU A 207 -4.41 -4.50 45.42
C LEU A 207 -4.99 -5.83 45.93
N SER A 208 -4.66 -6.94 45.28
CA SER A 208 -5.12 -8.28 45.68
C SER A 208 -4.21 -8.90 46.75
N ASP A 209 -3.00 -8.37 46.95
CA ASP A 209 -2.04 -8.86 47.95
C ASP A 209 -2.38 -8.27 49.33
N PRO A 210 -2.83 -9.10 50.30
CA PRO A 210 -3.19 -8.62 51.64
C PRO A 210 -1.98 -8.15 52.45
N ASN A 211 -0.76 -8.52 52.05
CA ASN A 211 0.47 -8.10 52.72
C ASN A 211 1.07 -6.80 52.14
N PHE A 212 0.43 -6.22 51.12
CA PHE A 212 0.94 -4.98 50.54
C PHE A 212 0.78 -3.84 51.56
N PRO A 213 1.87 -3.13 51.93
CA PRO A 213 1.80 -2.08 52.93
C PRO A 213 0.79 -1.04 52.47
N ALA A 214 -0.22 -0.79 53.31
CA ALA A 214 -1.23 0.23 53.04
C ALA A 214 -0.51 1.52 52.68
N SER A 215 -0.89 2.12 51.54
CA SER A 215 -0.35 3.40 51.11
C SER A 215 -0.40 4.39 52.29
N LYS A 216 0.63 5.21 52.47
CA LYS A 216 0.63 6.29 53.48
C LYS A 216 -0.59 7.21 53.34
N TYR A 217 -1.22 7.18 52.17
CA TYR A 217 -2.40 7.93 51.80
C TYR A 217 -3.70 7.11 51.82
N GLY A 218 -3.67 5.84 52.23
CA GLY A 218 -4.82 4.93 52.18
C GLY A 218 -5.99 5.35 53.07
N ALA A 219 -5.74 6.11 54.13
CA ALA A 219 -6.77 6.65 55.01
C ALA A 219 -7.46 7.92 54.46
N LEU A 220 -6.96 8.48 53.35
CA LEU A 220 -7.53 9.70 52.76
C LEU A 220 -8.56 9.34 51.69
N ALA A 221 -9.72 9.98 51.77
CA ALA A 221 -10.72 9.93 50.72
C ALA A 221 -10.12 10.41 49.38
N THR A 222 -10.57 9.82 48.27
CA THR A 222 -10.09 10.11 46.92
C THR A 222 -10.14 11.61 46.60
N ASP A 223 -11.18 12.32 47.05
CA ASP A 223 -11.32 13.77 46.84
C ASP A 223 -10.23 14.57 47.55
N ARG A 224 -9.84 14.16 48.77
CA ARG A 224 -8.73 14.80 49.50
C ARG A 224 -7.38 14.54 48.81
N LEU A 225 -7.21 13.37 48.20
CA LEU A 225 -6.00 13.07 47.42
C LEU A 225 -5.92 13.91 46.15
N ILE A 226 -7.05 14.09 45.45
CA ILE A 226 -7.12 14.99 44.29
C ILE A 226 -6.83 16.43 44.72
N ALA A 227 -7.37 16.88 45.85
CA ALA A 227 -7.11 18.22 46.38
C ALA A 227 -5.63 18.40 46.76
N LEU A 228 -5.03 17.41 47.43
CA LEU A 228 -3.61 17.43 47.79
C LEU A 228 -2.71 17.43 46.56
N GLN A 229 -3.05 16.63 45.53
CA GLN A 229 -2.33 16.63 44.26
C GLN A 229 -2.37 18.01 43.60
N ARG A 230 -3.55 18.64 43.54
CA ARG A 230 -3.69 20.00 42.98
C ARG A 230 -2.90 21.02 43.78
N ALA A 231 -3.02 21.02 45.11
CA ALA A 231 -2.28 21.93 45.97
C ALA A 231 -0.76 21.77 45.80
N ARG A 232 -0.25 20.53 45.67
CA ARG A 232 1.18 20.28 45.41
C ARG A 232 1.62 20.71 44.02
N LEU A 233 0.75 20.55 43.01
CA LEU A 233 1.03 21.04 41.67
C LEU A 233 1.10 22.57 41.68
N ASP A 234 0.13 23.23 42.31
CA ASP A 234 0.08 24.68 42.46
C ASP A 234 1.29 25.21 43.26
N ASP A 235 1.75 24.50 44.30
CA ASP A 235 2.99 24.80 45.03
C ASP A 235 4.21 24.73 44.11
N VAL A 236 4.35 23.67 43.31
CA VAL A 236 5.49 23.50 42.39
C VAL A 236 5.47 24.59 41.31
N VAL A 237 4.31 24.90 40.73
CA VAL A 237 4.15 25.96 39.74
C VAL A 237 4.48 27.32 40.37
N SER A 238 3.90 27.61 41.53
CA SER A 238 4.08 28.90 42.20
C SER A 238 5.48 29.10 42.78
N GLN A 239 6.24 28.05 43.09
CA GLN A 239 7.59 28.19 43.66
C GLN A 239 8.70 28.11 42.61
N HIS A 240 8.59 27.18 41.64
CA HIS A 240 9.70 26.84 40.75
C HIS A 240 9.40 27.11 39.27
N TRP A 241 8.12 27.15 38.86
CA TRP A 241 7.72 27.22 37.44
C TRP A 241 6.75 28.38 37.16
N ARG A 242 6.98 29.56 37.76
CA ARG A 242 6.10 30.76 37.64
C ARG A 242 5.91 31.30 36.23
N SER A 243 6.70 30.87 35.26
CA SER A 243 6.61 31.35 33.88
C SER A 243 5.65 30.47 33.06
N GLU A 244 5.03 31.05 32.04
CA GLU A 244 4.21 30.31 31.07
C GLU A 244 4.99 29.16 30.40
N ARG A 245 6.29 29.35 30.15
CA ARG A 245 7.18 28.28 29.69
C ARG A 245 7.31 27.18 30.73
N GLY A 246 7.29 27.54 32.00
CA GLY A 246 7.37 26.63 33.11
C GLY A 246 6.14 25.73 33.20
N ASP A 247 4.95 26.34 33.13
CA ASP A 247 3.68 25.59 33.08
C ASP A 247 3.63 24.64 31.89
N ASN A 248 4.05 25.09 30.70
CA ASN A 248 4.12 24.26 29.50
C ASN A 248 5.09 23.08 29.66
N ALA A 249 6.24 23.31 30.28
CA ALA A 249 7.23 22.26 30.51
C ALA A 249 6.78 21.27 31.61
N LEU A 250 6.07 21.71 32.65
CA LEU A 250 5.45 20.83 33.64
C LEU A 250 4.34 19.98 33.01
N GLN A 251 3.50 20.58 32.15
CA GLN A 251 2.50 19.86 31.36
C GLN A 251 3.13 18.85 30.41
N PHE A 252 4.28 19.20 29.81
CA PHE A 252 5.04 18.28 28.96
C PHE A 252 5.61 17.10 29.74
N ILE A 253 6.24 17.34 30.91
CA ILE A 253 6.80 16.29 31.76
C ILE A 253 5.70 15.38 32.32
N THR A 254 4.58 15.94 32.77
CA THR A 254 3.42 15.14 33.22
C THR A 254 2.80 14.33 32.08
N THR A 255 2.80 14.87 30.85
CA THR A 255 2.41 14.13 29.65
C THR A 255 3.38 13.01 29.30
N LEU A 256 4.70 13.25 29.42
CA LEU A 256 5.73 12.23 29.23
C LEU A 256 5.65 11.11 30.27
N ALA A 257 5.31 11.46 31.52
CA ALA A 257 5.12 10.51 32.61
C ALA A 257 3.80 9.72 32.52
N GLY A 258 2.94 9.98 31.52
CA GLY A 258 1.65 9.31 31.37
C GLY A 258 0.59 9.73 32.39
N LEU A 259 0.88 10.72 33.23
CA LEU A 259 0.01 11.23 34.29
C LEU A 259 -0.93 12.32 33.74
N GLN A 260 -1.69 12.01 32.69
CA GLN A 260 -2.64 12.98 32.14
C GLN A 260 -3.82 13.16 33.10
N THR A 261 -3.99 14.38 33.62
CA THR A 261 -5.17 14.76 34.38
C THR A 261 -6.38 14.83 33.44
N ALA A 262 -7.55 14.35 33.91
CA ALA A 262 -8.77 14.27 33.10
C ALA A 262 -9.22 15.62 32.50
N ALA A 263 -8.80 16.73 33.10
CA ALA A 263 -9.05 18.09 32.60
C ALA A 263 -8.32 18.40 31.28
N VAL A 264 -7.07 17.94 31.13
CA VAL A 264 -6.25 18.15 29.92
C VAL A 264 -6.73 17.26 28.77
N ARG A 265 -7.28 16.08 29.08
CA ARG A 265 -7.91 15.19 28.08
C ARG A 265 -9.05 15.87 27.32
N LYS A 266 -9.87 16.71 27.98
CA LYS A 266 -10.97 17.42 27.31
C LYS A 266 -10.46 18.47 26.32
N SER A 267 -9.37 19.17 26.64
CA SER A 267 -8.76 20.19 25.77
C SER A 267 -7.99 19.58 24.59
N LEU A 268 -7.22 18.51 24.83
CA LEU A 268 -6.47 17.82 23.78
C LEU A 268 -7.36 17.01 22.84
N LEU A 269 -8.50 16.47 23.29
CA LEU A 269 -9.40 15.75 22.37
C LEU A 269 -10.12 16.72 21.40
N THR A 270 -10.41 17.95 21.83
CA THR A 270 -11.00 18.98 20.95
C THR A 270 -9.96 19.66 20.06
N SER A 271 -8.73 19.87 20.54
CA SER A 271 -7.68 20.53 19.74
C SER A 271 -6.88 19.54 18.88
N SER A 272 -6.61 18.32 19.33
CA SER A 272 -5.71 17.38 18.64
C SER A 272 -6.37 16.62 17.49
N VAL A 273 -7.70 16.42 17.52
CA VAL A 273 -8.44 15.83 16.38
C VAL A 273 -8.56 16.83 15.22
N LEU A 274 -8.58 18.14 15.51
CA LEU A 274 -8.64 19.19 14.49
C LEU A 274 -7.25 19.77 14.11
N SER A 275 -6.25 19.71 14.99
CA SER A 275 -4.94 20.33 14.78
C SER A 275 -3.87 19.38 14.23
N MET A 276 -3.99 18.06 14.44
CA MET A 276 -3.08 17.11 13.76
C MET A 276 -3.28 17.06 12.24
N SER A 277 -4.41 17.58 11.73
CA SER A 277 -4.62 17.75 10.29
C SER A 277 -4.10 19.09 9.74
N ARG A 278 -3.69 20.05 10.57
CA ARG A 278 -3.22 21.38 10.13
C ARG A 278 -1.72 21.66 10.33
N VAL A 279 -1.03 20.93 11.21
CA VAL A 279 0.42 21.13 11.43
C VAL A 279 1.28 20.60 10.26
N VAL A 280 0.71 19.89 9.28
CA VAL A 280 1.44 19.44 8.08
C VAL A 280 1.55 20.53 6.99
N HIS A 281 0.85 21.67 7.10
CA HIS A 281 0.87 22.71 6.06
C HIS A 281 1.80 23.92 6.32
N LYS A 282 2.74 23.84 7.27
CA LYS A 282 3.71 24.93 7.49
C LYS A 282 5.13 24.45 7.74
N VAL A 283 5.56 23.42 7.00
CA VAL A 283 6.99 23.18 6.77
C VAL A 283 7.37 24.01 5.55
N SER A 284 7.93 25.18 5.82
CA SER A 284 8.65 26.04 4.89
C SER A 284 9.64 25.27 4.03
N ASP A 285 9.60 25.50 2.71
CA ASP A 285 10.62 25.41 1.64
C ASP A 285 12.03 24.86 1.97
N SER A 286 12.14 23.77 2.72
CA SER A 286 13.30 22.91 2.61
C SER A 286 13.18 22.16 1.30
N LYS A 287 14.15 22.29 0.39
CA LYS A 287 14.32 21.43 -0.79
C LYS A 287 14.25 19.96 -0.37
N VAL A 288 13.05 19.40 -0.33
CA VAL A 288 12.82 17.97 -0.15
C VAL A 288 13.19 17.36 -1.50
N SER A 289 14.28 16.60 -1.54
CA SER A 289 14.62 15.80 -2.71
C SER A 289 13.40 14.98 -3.11
N PRO A 290 13.02 14.93 -4.40
CA PRO A 290 11.88 14.14 -4.83
C PRO A 290 12.07 12.69 -4.34
N PRO A 291 11.04 12.08 -3.73
CA PRO A 291 11.11 10.67 -3.37
C PRO A 291 11.42 9.88 -4.65
N PRO A 292 12.36 8.92 -4.63
CA PRO A 292 12.71 8.16 -5.82
C PRO A 292 11.44 7.46 -6.34
N PRO A 293 11.20 7.45 -7.66
CA PRO A 293 10.12 6.67 -8.23
C PRO A 293 10.40 5.20 -7.90
N LEU A 294 9.54 4.61 -7.08
CA LEU A 294 9.56 3.18 -6.83
C LEU A 294 9.14 2.45 -8.11
N LEU A 295 10.09 2.24 -9.01
CA LEU A 295 10.12 1.02 -9.79
C LEU A 295 10.17 -0.13 -8.76
N ILE A 296 9.31 -1.14 -8.91
CA ILE A 296 9.36 -2.42 -8.18
C ILE A 296 8.62 -2.45 -6.81
N ALA A 297 7.44 -1.84 -6.71
CA ALA A 297 6.43 -2.29 -5.73
C ALA A 297 5.30 -3.11 -6.40
N ALA A 298 5.00 -2.81 -7.67
CA ALA A 298 4.00 -3.56 -8.45
C ALA A 298 4.41 -5.02 -8.78
N ALA A 299 5.67 -5.39 -8.57
CA ALA A 299 6.17 -6.75 -8.78
C ALA A 299 6.21 -7.61 -7.50
N ARG A 300 5.84 -7.08 -6.34
CA ARG A 300 5.85 -7.85 -5.08
C ARG A 300 4.47 -8.47 -4.81
N HIS A 301 4.27 -9.61 -5.47
CA HIS A 301 3.41 -10.77 -5.18
C HIS A 301 2.32 -10.60 -4.06
N PRO A 302 1.04 -10.97 -4.31
CA PRO A 302 -0.07 -10.84 -3.34
C PRO A 302 0.18 -11.57 -2.00
N VAL A 303 1.06 -12.58 -1.97
CA VAL A 303 1.49 -13.25 -0.73
C VAL A 303 2.17 -12.28 0.25
N TYR A 304 2.88 -11.26 -0.23
CA TYR A 304 3.48 -10.24 0.64
C TYR A 304 2.46 -9.21 1.14
N VAL A 305 1.41 -8.92 0.38
CA VAL A 305 0.31 -8.08 0.87
C VAL A 305 -0.50 -8.83 1.94
N GLN A 306 -0.71 -10.13 1.76
CA GLN A 306 -1.32 -10.99 2.78
C GLN A 306 -0.42 -11.15 4.01
N SER A 307 0.90 -11.18 3.86
CA SER A 307 1.84 -11.17 5.00
C SER A 307 1.99 -9.81 5.66
N LEU A 308 1.49 -8.73 5.06
CA LEU A 308 1.29 -7.41 5.67
C LEU A 308 -0.04 -7.29 6.44
N VAL A 309 -0.83 -8.37 6.48
CA VAL A 309 -1.97 -8.57 7.40
C VAL A 309 -1.58 -9.45 8.60
N PRO A 310 -0.43 -9.28 9.29
CA PRO A 310 -0.35 -9.84 10.63
C PRO A 310 -1.28 -8.99 11.51
N PRO A 311 -2.06 -9.61 12.40
CA PRO A 311 -2.88 -8.87 13.34
C PRO A 311 -1.97 -7.91 14.12
N LEU A 312 -2.31 -6.61 14.09
CA LEU A 312 -1.54 -5.55 14.78
C LEU A 312 -1.34 -5.85 16.28
N PHE A 313 -2.21 -6.69 16.82
CA PHE A 313 -2.07 -7.29 18.14
C PHE A 313 -1.77 -8.78 17.97
N ALA A 314 -0.53 -9.18 18.23
CA ALA A 314 -0.25 -10.59 18.43
C ALA A 314 -1.01 -11.03 19.69
N THR A 315 -2.03 -11.86 19.55
CA THR A 315 -2.62 -12.57 20.69
C THR A 315 -1.52 -13.41 21.30
N SER A 316 -1.20 -13.16 22.58
CA SER A 316 -0.11 -13.83 23.32
C SER A 316 -0.23 -15.37 23.36
N HIS A 317 -1.35 -15.92 22.89
CA HIS A 317 -1.59 -17.35 22.79
C HIS A 317 -0.71 -18.09 21.79
N GLN A 318 -0.07 -17.42 20.82
CA GLN A 318 0.76 -18.12 19.81
C GLN A 318 2.22 -18.36 20.23
N LEU A 319 2.71 -17.72 21.30
CA LEU A 319 4.06 -17.97 21.84
C LEU A 319 4.11 -19.10 22.89
N ALA A 320 2.96 -19.58 23.37
CA ALA A 320 2.89 -20.60 24.42
C ALA A 320 2.86 -22.05 23.90
N SER A 321 2.85 -22.28 22.58
CA SER A 321 2.71 -23.63 22.01
C SER A 321 4.04 -24.34 21.71
N GLY A 322 5.19 -23.77 22.07
CA GLY A 322 6.49 -24.26 21.61
C GLY A 322 7.57 -24.49 22.68
N ALA A 323 7.24 -24.45 23.97
CA ALA A 323 8.24 -24.66 25.02
C ALA A 323 7.68 -25.56 26.14
N SER A 324 7.77 -26.87 25.94
CA SER A 324 7.78 -27.82 27.04
C SER A 324 9.19 -27.85 27.64
N THR A 325 9.28 -27.53 28.93
CA THR A 325 10.10 -28.10 30.02
C THR A 325 10.70 -27.00 30.90
N ASP A 326 10.22 -27.00 32.14
CA ASP A 326 10.92 -26.70 33.39
C ASP A 326 12.11 -25.74 33.31
N ASP A 327 11.88 -24.47 33.70
CA ASP A 327 12.36 -24.05 35.02
C ASP A 327 11.75 -22.71 35.42
N ALA A 328 11.47 -22.60 36.71
CA ALA A 328 10.74 -21.49 37.31
C ALA A 328 11.57 -20.20 37.40
N ARG A 329 10.86 -19.08 37.18
CA ARG A 329 11.21 -17.66 37.40
C ARG A 329 11.92 -16.99 36.23
N SER A 330 11.12 -16.32 35.39
CA SER A 330 11.59 -15.33 34.42
C SER A 330 10.63 -14.12 34.38
N PRO A 331 11.12 -12.90 34.10
CA PRO A 331 10.41 -11.65 34.33
C PRO A 331 9.56 -11.26 33.10
N GLU A 332 8.24 -11.38 33.22
CA GLU A 332 7.28 -11.10 32.13
C GLU A 332 7.19 -9.61 31.69
N GLY A 333 7.92 -8.70 32.33
CA GLY A 333 7.87 -7.26 32.02
C GLY A 333 8.85 -6.77 30.94
N MET A 334 9.97 -7.47 30.68
CA MET A 334 11.02 -6.98 29.76
C MET A 334 10.81 -7.36 28.30
N THR A 335 9.99 -8.37 28.00
CA THR A 335 9.81 -8.91 26.65
C THR A 335 9.03 -7.97 25.72
N ALA A 336 8.05 -7.22 26.23
CA ALA A 336 7.26 -6.30 25.43
C ALA A 336 8.05 -5.05 24.97
N LEU A 337 8.87 -4.47 25.86
CA LEU A 337 9.77 -3.37 25.52
C LEU A 337 10.82 -3.79 24.50
N HIS A 338 11.34 -5.02 24.63
CA HIS A 338 12.33 -5.54 23.69
C HIS A 338 11.73 -5.76 22.30
N ALA A 339 10.51 -6.30 22.20
CA ALA A 339 9.81 -6.48 20.92
C ALA A 339 9.51 -5.15 20.19
N VAL A 340 9.24 -4.07 20.92
CA VAL A 340 9.08 -2.73 20.32
C VAL A 340 10.42 -2.18 19.83
N SER A 341 11.49 -2.34 20.61
CA SER A 341 12.84 -1.92 20.21
C SER A 341 13.34 -2.64 18.96
N GLU A 342 13.09 -3.96 18.85
CA GLU A 342 13.46 -4.73 17.65
C GLU A 342 12.69 -4.27 16.41
N ARG A 343 11.41 -3.92 16.56
CA ARG A 343 10.60 -3.40 15.45
C ARG A 343 11.04 -2.01 14.99
N ILE A 344 11.44 -1.14 15.93
CA ILE A 344 12.02 0.17 15.60
C ILE A 344 13.34 -0.01 14.86
N TYR A 345 14.22 -0.89 15.37
CA TYR A 345 15.50 -1.19 14.74
C TYR A 345 15.34 -1.79 13.34
N ALA A 346 14.38 -2.70 13.14
CA ALA A 346 14.06 -3.25 11.82
C ALA A 346 13.57 -2.16 10.86
N ALA A 347 12.73 -1.22 11.32
CA ALA A 347 12.27 -0.10 10.51
C ALA A 347 13.42 0.86 10.15
N GLU A 348 14.30 1.20 11.09
CA GLU A 348 15.49 2.02 10.84
C GLU A 348 16.46 1.35 9.86
N ARG A 349 16.66 0.04 9.99
CA ARG A 349 17.48 -0.74 9.05
C ARG A 349 16.89 -0.73 7.64
N THR A 350 15.57 -0.91 7.50
CA THR A 350 14.93 -0.78 6.18
C THR A 350 15.07 0.62 5.59
N ARG A 351 15.03 1.66 6.44
CA ARG A 351 15.25 3.04 6.02
C ARG A 351 16.70 3.27 5.55
N GLN A 352 17.67 2.77 6.29
CA GLN A 352 19.09 2.84 5.93
C GLN A 352 19.38 2.10 4.62
N VAL A 353 18.87 0.88 4.46
CA VAL A 353 19.05 0.11 3.21
C VAL A 353 18.45 0.85 2.01
N LEU A 354 17.28 1.49 2.19
CA LEU A 354 16.70 2.32 1.13
C LEU A 354 17.53 3.57 0.83
N GLN A 355 18.11 4.21 1.85
CA GLN A 355 19.01 5.36 1.67
C GLN A 355 20.32 4.97 1.01
N GLU A 356 20.91 3.83 1.36
CA GLU A 356 22.12 3.28 0.74
C GLU A 356 21.86 2.89 -0.72
N ALA A 357 20.75 2.20 -1.01
CA ALA A 357 20.34 1.89 -2.37
C ALA A 357 20.14 3.16 -3.22
N LEU A 358 19.59 4.23 -2.62
CA LEU A 358 19.43 5.53 -3.24
C LEU A 358 20.80 6.17 -3.53
N ALA A 359 21.70 6.22 -2.54
CA ALA A 359 23.05 6.76 -2.72
C ALA A 359 23.84 5.99 -3.80
N HIS A 360 23.70 4.66 -3.84
CA HIS A 360 24.34 3.82 -4.85
C HIS A 360 23.76 4.08 -6.25
N SER A 361 22.45 4.28 -6.37
CA SER A 361 21.80 4.63 -7.66
C SER A 361 22.16 6.03 -8.18
N MET A 362 22.59 6.94 -7.31
CA MET A 362 23.02 8.30 -7.70
C MET A 362 24.52 8.38 -8.06
N ALA A 363 25.33 7.40 -7.64
CA ALA A 363 26.76 7.35 -7.93
C ALA A 363 27.08 6.68 -9.29
N VAL A 364 26.07 6.14 -9.99
CA VAL A 364 26.15 5.43 -11.28
C VAL A 364 25.35 6.19 -12.33
#